data_AF-H2KPX2-F1
#
_entry.id   AF-H2KPX2-F1
#
_cell.length_a   1.000
_cell.length_b   1.000
_cell.length_c   1.000
_cell.angle_alpha   90.00
_cell.angle_beta   90.00
_cell.angle_gamma   90.00
#
_symmetry.space_group_name_H-M   'P 1'
#
loop_
_entity.id
_entity.type
_entity.pdbx_description
1 polymer ?
#
loop_
_entity_poly.entity_id
_entity_poly.type
_entity_poly.pdbx_seq_one_letter_code
_entity_poly.pdbx_strand_id
1 'polypeptide(L)'
;MVINLACTLFATLQLYRLSLELIGSEKISYVSALLFCVNPASIFFSSIYSESLYFTLTLLALRLYERSRLFPSALLFALTTACRSNGLVNVGYLGYGLWCSLVSSSRLWSERMGLKEVHGFAHLLRESFRWWSSALSLLIPYLFLGLLCVLPFIIYQAYGYHLFCSPLGATLPALLPEPAAFVIEHGIQMGYRLPYHLVSQYPQPSRNHTTPAWCSSDLPFSYSHIQREFWSVGFLGYFHWKQLPNFLLAIPVVLLSLSCASSFYSRAPKAYRTLGVHAESARDRQLVPYVLHLLFLTVYGVSHINVQVLTRLIFSSCPMIYWYCAYLVYDSPQWQLEPGAKSGTKCKKSAVKTPKSTCYCEMSEIRRMYNPLNCRTISQCVILAYFLGYALLGTVLHSKFLPWT
;
A
#
# COMPACT_ATOMS: atom_id res chain seq x y z
N MET A 1 -17.58 10.15 9.51
CA MET A 1 -18.25 8.88 9.14
C MET A 1 -18.76 8.88 7.71
N VAL A 2 -19.63 9.82 7.30
CA VAL A 2 -20.19 9.86 5.92
C VAL A 2 -19.12 9.92 4.83
N ILE A 3 -18.11 10.77 4.99
CA ILE A 3 -16.98 10.88 4.04
C ILE A 3 -16.26 9.53 3.90
N ASN A 4 -15.99 8.85 5.01
CA ASN A 4 -15.27 7.57 4.99
C ASN A 4 -16.08 6.45 4.37
N LEU A 5 -17.40 6.42 4.59
CA LEU A 5 -18.29 5.50 3.89
C LEU A 5 -18.30 5.78 2.38
N ALA A 6 -18.40 7.04 1.97
CA ALA A 6 -18.35 7.43 0.56
C ALA A 6 -17.01 7.05 -0.09
N CYS A 7 -15.88 7.33 0.58
CA CYS A 7 -14.56 6.90 0.15
C CYS A 7 -14.47 5.38 0.03
N THR A 8 -14.98 4.63 1.01
CA THR A 8 -14.95 3.16 1.00
C THR A 8 -15.77 2.59 -0.16
N LEU A 9 -17.00 3.08 -0.39
CA LEU A 9 -17.80 2.67 -1.54
C LEU A 9 -17.10 2.97 -2.87
N PHE A 10 -16.49 4.14 -2.97
CA PHE A 10 -15.74 4.52 -4.16
C PHE A 10 -14.46 3.68 -4.32
N ALA A 11 -13.75 3.36 -3.25
CA ALA A 11 -12.61 2.46 -3.25
C ALA A 11 -13.00 1.05 -3.72
N THR A 12 -14.15 0.52 -3.30
CA THR A 12 -14.69 -0.77 -3.80
C THR A 12 -14.84 -0.75 -5.32
N LEU A 13 -15.41 0.32 -5.88
CA LEU A 13 -15.57 0.48 -7.32
C LEU A 13 -14.23 0.63 -8.06
N GLN A 14 -13.27 1.37 -7.49
CA GLN A 14 -11.94 1.50 -8.10
C GLN A 14 -11.15 0.19 -8.02
N LEU A 15 -11.25 -0.56 -6.91
CA LEU A 15 -10.63 -1.86 -6.77
C LEU A 15 -11.17 -2.83 -7.82
N TYR A 16 -12.50 -2.89 -8.00
CA TYR A 16 -13.12 -3.69 -9.05
C TYR A 16 -12.59 -3.35 -10.44
N ARG A 17 -12.55 -2.05 -10.79
CA ARG A 17 -12.08 -1.58 -12.09
C ARG A 17 -10.58 -1.84 -12.33
N LEU A 18 -9.75 -1.61 -11.32
CA LEU A 18 -8.32 -1.90 -11.39
C LEU A 18 -8.07 -3.41 -11.54
N SER A 19 -8.85 -4.23 -10.80
CA SER A 19 -8.80 -5.69 -10.90
C SER A 19 -9.14 -6.17 -12.31
N LEU A 20 -10.18 -5.60 -12.95
CA LEU A 20 -10.53 -5.94 -14.33
C LEU A 20 -9.40 -5.61 -15.32
N GLU A 21 -8.74 -4.46 -15.13
CA GLU A 21 -7.67 -3.98 -16.02
C GLU A 21 -6.41 -4.85 -15.92
N LEU A 22 -6.04 -5.31 -14.72
CA LEU A 22 -4.82 -6.11 -14.48
C LEU A 22 -5.04 -7.63 -14.53
N ILE A 23 -6.11 -8.13 -13.91
CA ILE A 23 -6.41 -9.57 -13.81
C ILE A 23 -7.15 -10.07 -15.05
N GLY A 24 -8.06 -9.25 -15.59
CA GLY A 24 -8.89 -9.61 -16.75
C GLY A 24 -10.02 -10.62 -16.47
N SER A 25 -10.21 -11.04 -15.22
CA SER A 25 -11.30 -11.95 -14.82
C SER A 25 -12.38 -11.19 -14.05
N GLU A 26 -13.60 -11.16 -14.60
CA GLU A 26 -14.76 -10.51 -13.95
C GLU A 26 -15.08 -11.14 -12.59
N LYS A 27 -15.02 -12.47 -12.52
CA LYS A 27 -15.32 -13.22 -11.28
C LYS A 27 -14.34 -12.87 -10.16
N ILE A 28 -13.04 -12.92 -10.41
CA ILE A 28 -12.01 -12.60 -9.40
C ILE A 28 -12.11 -11.12 -9.01
N SER A 29 -12.36 -10.23 -9.97
CA SER A 29 -12.50 -8.79 -9.71
C SER A 29 -13.69 -8.50 -8.80
N TYR A 30 -14.83 -9.16 -9.05
CA TYR A 30 -16.03 -9.00 -8.23
C TYR A 30 -15.83 -9.56 -6.83
N VAL A 31 -15.26 -10.77 -6.70
CA VAL A 31 -14.96 -11.37 -5.39
C VAL A 31 -13.95 -10.53 -4.60
N SER A 32 -12.93 -9.96 -5.27
CA SER A 32 -11.96 -9.05 -4.62
C SER A 32 -12.64 -7.82 -4.03
N ALA A 33 -13.58 -7.22 -4.79
CA ALA A 33 -14.34 -6.07 -4.34
C ALA A 33 -15.28 -6.41 -3.16
N LEU A 34 -15.90 -7.59 -3.15
CA LEU A 34 -16.69 -8.06 -2.03
C LEU A 34 -15.84 -8.32 -0.78
N LEU A 35 -14.68 -8.98 -0.94
CA LEU A 35 -13.74 -9.21 0.16
C LEU A 35 -13.22 -7.89 0.75
N PHE A 36 -13.09 -6.85 -0.06
CA PHE A 36 -12.75 -5.51 0.44
C PHE A 36 -13.84 -4.94 1.37
N CYS A 37 -15.13 -5.12 1.06
CA CYS A 37 -16.23 -4.63 1.89
C CYS A 37 -16.26 -5.24 3.31
N VAL A 38 -15.70 -6.45 3.46
CA VAL A 38 -15.70 -7.24 4.70
C VAL A 38 -14.29 -7.53 5.18
N ASN A 39 -13.34 -6.67 4.82
CA ASN A 39 -11.94 -6.90 5.13
C ASN A 39 -11.69 -6.87 6.66
N PRO A 40 -10.63 -7.56 7.15
CA PRO A 40 -10.29 -7.59 8.58
C PRO A 40 -10.10 -6.21 9.25
N ALA A 41 -9.78 -5.19 8.47
CA ALA A 41 -9.57 -3.81 8.92
C ALA A 41 -10.79 -2.89 8.64
N SER A 42 -11.96 -3.45 8.30
CA SER A 42 -13.14 -2.71 7.81
C SER A 42 -13.63 -1.62 8.77
N ILE A 43 -13.40 -1.79 10.07
CA ILE A 43 -13.73 -0.78 11.08
C ILE A 43 -12.99 0.54 10.83
N PHE A 44 -11.73 0.51 10.39
CA PHE A 44 -10.95 1.74 10.08
C PHE A 44 -11.40 2.41 8.79
N PHE A 45 -12.06 1.66 7.91
CA PHE A 45 -12.69 2.21 6.70
C PHE A 45 -14.04 2.88 6.98
N SER A 46 -14.66 2.57 8.13
CA SER A 46 -15.98 3.10 8.50
C SER A 46 -15.93 4.18 9.59
N SER A 47 -15.02 4.03 10.56
CA SER A 47 -14.78 4.98 11.66
C SER A 47 -13.93 6.18 11.20
N ILE A 48 -13.72 7.18 12.06
CA ILE A 48 -13.07 8.47 11.73
C ILE A 48 -11.55 8.31 11.65
N TYR A 49 -11.07 7.59 10.64
CA TYR A 49 -9.65 7.49 10.30
C TYR A 49 -9.38 7.83 8.82
N SER A 50 -8.11 7.95 8.44
CA SER A 50 -7.68 8.34 7.09
C SER A 50 -7.51 7.17 6.11
N GLU A 51 -7.66 5.93 6.56
CA GLU A 51 -7.43 4.69 5.81
C GLU A 51 -8.31 4.60 4.55
N SER A 52 -9.59 4.97 4.66
CA SER A 52 -10.53 4.97 3.52
C SER A 52 -10.12 5.95 2.43
N LEU A 53 -9.72 7.17 2.81
CA LEU A 53 -9.24 8.19 1.87
C LEU A 53 -7.89 7.78 1.26
N TYR A 54 -6.96 7.31 2.09
CA TYR A 54 -5.64 6.85 1.67
C TYR A 54 -5.72 5.71 0.65
N PHE A 55 -6.52 4.67 0.92
CA PHE A 55 -6.67 3.54 0.00
C PHE A 55 -7.36 3.96 -1.30
N THR A 56 -8.38 4.84 -1.21
CA THR A 56 -9.04 5.40 -2.39
C THR A 56 -8.06 6.12 -3.32
N LEU A 57 -7.25 7.02 -2.76
CA LEU A 57 -6.24 7.76 -3.50
C LEU A 57 -5.17 6.83 -4.08
N THR A 58 -4.78 5.81 -3.32
CA THR A 58 -3.82 4.79 -3.77
C THR A 58 -4.35 4.03 -5.00
N LEU A 59 -5.60 3.56 -4.97
CA LEU A 59 -6.22 2.86 -6.10
C LEU A 59 -6.37 3.77 -7.33
N LEU A 60 -6.75 5.03 -7.14
CA LEU A 60 -6.82 6.00 -8.23
C LEU A 60 -5.44 6.27 -8.85
N ALA A 61 -4.41 6.44 -8.02
CA ALA A 61 -3.03 6.64 -8.46
C ALA A 61 -2.56 5.44 -9.29
N LEU A 62 -2.74 4.23 -8.77
CA LEU A 62 -2.38 2.99 -9.47
C LEU A 62 -3.11 2.85 -10.81
N ARG A 63 -4.39 3.20 -10.88
CA ARG A 63 -5.13 3.15 -12.15
C ARG A 63 -4.63 4.17 -13.17
N LEU A 64 -4.19 5.36 -12.74
CA LEU A 64 -3.57 6.34 -13.64
C LEU A 64 -2.17 5.90 -14.07
N TYR A 65 -1.43 5.26 -13.15
CA TYR A 65 -0.12 4.67 -13.41
C TYR A 65 -0.20 3.59 -14.50
N GLU A 66 -1.14 2.64 -14.40
CA GLU A 66 -1.33 1.59 -15.41
C GLU A 66 -1.74 2.14 -16.79
N ARG A 67 -2.33 3.34 -16.84
CA ARG A 67 -2.68 4.04 -18.08
C ARG A 67 -1.56 4.94 -18.61
N SER A 68 -0.34 4.77 -18.10
CA SER A 68 0.85 5.55 -18.45
C SER A 68 0.72 7.06 -18.19
N ARG A 69 -0.21 7.50 -17.34
CA ARG A 69 -0.38 8.90 -16.95
C ARG A 69 0.42 9.20 -15.69
N LEU A 70 1.74 9.28 -15.84
CA LEU A 70 2.69 9.36 -14.71
C LEU A 70 2.57 10.63 -13.87
N PHE A 71 2.41 11.81 -14.49
CA PHE A 71 2.30 13.07 -13.76
C PHE A 71 1.07 13.14 -12.82
N PRO A 72 -0.17 12.92 -13.28
CA PRO A 72 -1.32 12.93 -12.37
C PRO A 72 -1.29 11.74 -11.39
N SER A 73 -0.68 10.60 -11.77
CA SER A 73 -0.42 9.51 -10.82
C SER A 73 0.51 9.94 -9.68
N ALA A 74 1.60 10.66 -9.98
CA ALA A 74 2.53 11.14 -8.97
C ALA A 74 1.89 12.19 -8.05
N LEU A 75 1.03 13.05 -8.59
CA LEU A 75 0.25 13.99 -7.77
C LEU A 75 -0.67 13.24 -6.79
N LEU A 76 -1.38 12.21 -7.25
CA LEU A 76 -2.19 11.39 -6.36
C LEU A 76 -1.34 10.62 -5.34
N PHE A 77 -0.17 10.09 -5.73
CA PHE A 77 0.75 9.47 -4.78
C PHE A 77 1.26 10.49 -3.74
N ALA A 78 1.53 11.74 -4.11
CA ALA A 78 1.82 12.80 -3.16
C ALA A 78 0.66 13.00 -2.16
N LEU A 79 -0.60 13.01 -2.64
CA LEU A 79 -1.75 13.07 -1.74
C LEU A 79 -1.86 11.84 -0.83
N THR A 80 -1.45 10.65 -1.29
CA THR A 80 -1.37 9.46 -0.40
C THR A 80 -0.34 9.67 0.70
N THR A 81 0.83 10.23 0.39
CA THR A 81 1.87 10.59 1.37
C THR A 81 1.38 11.66 2.35
N ALA A 82 0.61 12.65 1.86
CA ALA A 82 0.01 13.69 2.69
C ALA A 82 -1.04 13.12 3.66
N CYS A 83 -1.80 12.12 3.23
CA CYS A 83 -2.77 11.44 4.10
C CYS A 83 -2.06 10.61 5.18
N ARG A 84 -1.00 9.88 4.80
CA ARG A 84 -0.25 8.97 5.68
C ARG A 84 1.18 8.77 5.20
N SER A 85 2.12 8.65 6.14
CA SER A 85 3.53 8.33 5.84
C SER A 85 3.73 7.03 5.04
N ASN A 86 2.81 6.06 5.16
CA ASN A 86 2.80 4.82 4.38
C ASN A 86 2.78 5.07 2.85
N GLY A 87 2.24 6.22 2.41
CA GLY A 87 2.23 6.63 1.01
C GLY A 87 3.63 6.77 0.40
N LEU A 88 4.67 6.98 1.21
CA LEU A 88 6.06 7.04 0.72
C LEU A 88 6.48 5.76 -0.02
N VAL A 89 5.96 4.60 0.40
CA VAL A 89 6.27 3.31 -0.23
C VAL A 89 5.73 3.24 -1.67
N ASN A 90 4.71 4.04 -2.01
CA ASN A 90 4.16 4.09 -3.36
C ASN A 90 5.15 4.67 -4.39
N VAL A 91 6.19 5.39 -3.96
CA VAL A 91 7.29 5.82 -4.85
C VAL A 91 7.97 4.62 -5.52
N GLY A 92 7.92 3.44 -4.89
CA GLY A 92 8.42 2.19 -5.47
C GLY A 92 7.77 1.82 -6.80
N TYR A 93 6.50 2.18 -7.04
CA TYR A 93 5.84 1.95 -8.34
C TYR A 93 6.50 2.80 -9.44
N LEU A 94 6.77 4.06 -9.18
CA LEU A 94 7.50 4.94 -10.11
C LEU A 94 8.93 4.48 -10.33
N GLY A 95 9.60 4.03 -9.26
CA GLY A 95 10.94 3.44 -9.34
C GLY A 95 10.98 2.18 -10.22
N TYR A 96 9.96 1.33 -10.13
CA TYR A 96 9.82 0.16 -11.01
C TYR A 96 9.57 0.55 -12.48
N GLY A 97 8.77 1.59 -12.73
CA GLY A 97 8.58 2.15 -14.07
C GLY A 97 9.88 2.69 -14.68
N LEU A 98 10.68 3.41 -13.88
CA LEU A 98 12.02 3.87 -14.26
C LEU A 98 12.93 2.68 -14.59
N TRP A 99 12.97 1.67 -13.71
CA TRP A 99 13.74 0.45 -13.92
C TRP A 99 13.41 -0.21 -15.25
N CYS A 100 12.12 -0.45 -15.54
CA CYS A 100 11.70 -1.04 -16.80
C CYS A 100 12.09 -0.19 -18.02
N SER A 101 12.01 1.14 -17.90
CA SER A 101 12.38 2.09 -18.96
C SER A 101 13.90 2.14 -19.22
N LEU A 102 14.72 2.04 -18.17
CA LEU A 102 16.17 1.98 -18.32
C LEU A 102 16.61 0.66 -18.96
N VAL A 103 15.98 -0.45 -18.57
CA VAL A 103 16.30 -1.77 -19.13
C VAL A 103 15.87 -1.87 -20.60
N SER A 104 14.74 -1.27 -20.99
CA SER A 104 14.36 -1.20 -22.41
C SER A 104 15.36 -0.36 -23.22
N SER A 105 15.82 0.76 -22.66
CA SER A 105 16.88 1.58 -23.28
C SER A 105 18.20 0.83 -23.42
N SER A 106 18.62 0.05 -22.42
CA SER A 106 19.85 -0.75 -22.48
C SER A 106 19.74 -1.91 -23.48
N ARG A 107 18.57 -2.52 -23.64
CA ARG A 107 18.33 -3.54 -24.67
C ARG A 107 18.45 -2.96 -26.08
N LEU A 108 17.84 -1.79 -26.32
CA LEU A 108 17.97 -1.08 -27.60
C LEU A 108 19.43 -0.72 -27.91
N TRP A 109 20.21 -0.32 -26.91
CA TRP A 109 21.65 -0.11 -27.07
C TRP A 109 22.37 -1.40 -27.45
N SER A 110 22.09 -2.52 -26.74
CA SER A 110 22.69 -3.82 -27.02
C SER A 110 22.38 -4.33 -28.43
N GLU A 111 21.14 -4.16 -28.90
CA GLU A 111 20.73 -4.54 -30.26
C GLU A 111 21.45 -3.72 -31.32
N ARG A 112 21.61 -2.40 -31.10
CA ARG A 112 22.36 -1.52 -32.01
C ARG A 112 23.85 -1.83 -32.04
N MET A 113 24.41 -2.27 -30.92
CA MET A 113 25.79 -2.73 -30.85
C MET A 113 26.01 -4.05 -31.60
N GLY A 114 24.99 -4.92 -31.66
CA GLY A 114 25.04 -6.21 -32.38
C GLY A 114 24.74 -6.14 -33.88
N LEU A 115 24.18 -5.03 -34.38
CA LEU A 115 23.87 -4.82 -35.79
C LEU A 115 25.04 -4.15 -36.53
N LYS A 116 25.83 -4.97 -37.26
CA LYS A 116 26.83 -4.68 -38.32
C LYS A 116 28.34 -4.78 -37.96
N GLU A 117 29.04 -5.49 -38.85
CA GLU A 117 30.43 -5.97 -38.84
C GLU A 117 31.56 -4.92 -39.03
N VAL A 118 31.37 -3.64 -38.70
CA VAL A 118 32.47 -2.65 -38.86
C VAL A 118 32.56 -1.72 -37.66
N HIS A 119 33.26 -2.14 -36.61
CA HIS A 119 33.41 -1.37 -35.37
C HIS A 119 34.72 -0.58 -35.33
N GLY A 120 34.65 0.70 -35.66
CA GLY A 120 35.62 1.68 -35.14
C GLY A 120 35.24 2.10 -33.71
N PHE A 121 36.23 2.42 -32.88
CA PHE A 121 36.06 2.96 -31.51
C PHE A 121 35.06 4.15 -31.46
N ALA A 122 34.99 4.94 -32.52
CA ALA A 122 34.04 6.05 -32.67
C ALA A 122 32.55 5.63 -32.65
N HIS A 123 32.21 4.44 -33.19
CA HIS A 123 30.84 3.93 -33.15
C HIS A 123 30.41 3.56 -31.72
N LEU A 124 31.30 2.89 -30.97
CA LEU A 124 31.09 2.54 -29.57
C LEU A 124 30.85 3.79 -28.72
N LEU A 125 31.70 4.82 -28.86
CA LEU A 125 31.54 6.08 -28.12
C LEU A 125 30.22 6.76 -28.45
N ARG A 126 29.84 6.81 -29.74
CA ARG A 126 28.60 7.44 -30.18
C ARG A 126 27.35 6.77 -29.61
N GLU A 127 27.25 5.44 -29.71
CA GLU A 127 26.10 4.71 -29.18
C GLU A 127 26.05 4.73 -27.65
N SER A 128 27.22 4.68 -26.98
CA SER A 128 27.29 4.83 -25.51
C SER A 128 26.83 6.22 -25.06
N PHE A 129 27.25 7.29 -25.75
CA PHE A 129 26.79 8.65 -25.46
C PHE A 129 25.28 8.81 -25.69
N ARG A 130 24.74 8.23 -26.76
CA ARG A 130 23.28 8.21 -27.02
C ARG A 130 22.51 7.48 -25.93
N TRP A 131 23.04 6.36 -25.44
CA TRP A 131 22.45 5.65 -24.31
C TRP A 131 22.47 6.50 -23.05
N TRP A 132 23.60 7.11 -22.67
CA TRP A 132 23.68 8.01 -21.51
C TRP A 132 22.73 9.19 -21.60
N SER A 133 22.63 9.82 -22.77
CA SER A 133 21.67 10.91 -23.03
C SER A 133 20.21 10.44 -22.85
N SER A 134 19.88 9.25 -23.36
CA SER A 134 18.55 8.64 -23.21
C SER A 134 18.25 8.22 -21.77
N ALA A 135 19.25 7.69 -21.07
CA ALA A 135 19.13 7.31 -19.67
C ALA A 135 18.91 8.55 -18.78
N LEU A 136 19.63 9.64 -19.05
CA LEU A 136 19.49 10.90 -18.32
C LEU A 136 18.13 11.57 -18.60
N SER A 137 17.67 11.56 -19.85
CA SER A 137 16.37 12.12 -20.23
C SER A 137 15.19 11.34 -19.64
N LEU A 138 15.37 10.06 -19.35
CA LEU A 138 14.43 9.26 -18.55
C LEU A 138 14.59 9.53 -17.05
N LEU A 139 15.81 9.60 -16.53
CA LEU A 139 16.06 9.72 -15.09
C LEU A 139 15.48 11.02 -14.51
N ILE A 140 15.74 12.16 -15.14
CA ILE A 140 15.33 13.49 -14.65
C ILE A 140 13.82 13.59 -14.36
N PRO A 141 12.90 13.26 -15.31
CA PRO A 141 11.48 13.35 -15.04
C PRO A 141 11.02 12.38 -13.95
N TYR A 142 11.56 11.16 -13.89
CA TYR A 142 11.21 10.22 -12.81
C TYR A 142 11.72 10.69 -11.44
N LEU A 143 12.90 11.30 -11.36
CA LEU A 143 13.39 11.93 -10.13
C LEU A 143 12.49 13.08 -9.69
N PHE A 144 12.05 13.93 -10.63
CA PHE A 144 11.10 15.00 -10.35
C PHE A 144 9.76 14.46 -9.83
N LEU A 145 9.20 13.42 -10.47
CA LEU A 145 7.98 12.77 -10.03
C LEU A 145 8.13 12.10 -8.66
N GLY A 146 9.28 11.49 -8.40
CA GLY A 146 9.63 10.92 -7.10
C GLY A 146 9.71 11.99 -6.00
N LEU A 147 10.37 13.12 -6.28
CA LEU A 147 10.42 14.25 -5.36
C LEU A 147 9.02 14.80 -5.06
N LEU A 148 8.16 14.93 -6.07
CA LEU A 148 6.78 15.36 -5.90
C LEU A 148 6.01 14.44 -4.93
N CYS A 149 6.23 13.12 -5.00
CA CYS A 149 5.58 12.15 -4.11
C CYS A 149 6.06 12.25 -2.65
N VAL A 150 7.33 12.60 -2.43
CA VAL A 150 7.95 12.71 -1.10
C VAL A 150 7.76 14.11 -0.50
N LEU A 151 7.50 15.12 -1.32
CA LEU A 151 7.37 16.52 -0.91
C LEU A 151 6.43 16.75 0.28
N PRO A 152 5.21 16.17 0.35
CA PRO A 152 4.32 16.39 1.49
C PRO A 152 4.91 15.91 2.83
N PHE A 153 5.69 14.83 2.81
CA PHE A 153 6.41 14.36 4.00
C PHE A 153 7.51 15.34 4.41
N ILE A 154 8.26 15.88 3.44
CA ILE A 154 9.31 16.89 3.70
C ILE A 154 8.68 18.15 4.31
N ILE A 155 7.58 18.65 3.73
CA ILE A 155 6.84 19.81 4.24
C ILE A 155 6.39 19.56 5.68
N TYR A 156 5.83 18.37 5.98
CA TYR A 156 5.42 18.01 7.33
C TYR A 156 6.61 18.00 8.31
N GLN A 157 7.76 17.43 7.94
CA GLN A 157 8.94 17.41 8.81
C GLN A 157 9.50 18.82 9.04
N ALA A 158 9.57 19.65 8.00
CA ALA A 158 9.99 21.05 8.11
C ALA A 158 9.04 21.84 9.02
N TYR A 159 7.73 21.66 8.86
CA TYR A 159 6.72 22.26 9.71
C TYR A 159 6.90 21.84 11.19
N GLY A 160 7.09 20.54 11.46
CA GLY A 160 7.37 20.04 12.81
C GLY A 160 8.66 20.64 13.41
N TYR A 161 9.72 20.75 12.61
CA TYR A 161 10.96 21.39 13.04
C TYR A 161 10.77 22.85 13.42
N HIS A 162 10.05 23.63 12.59
CA HIS A 162 9.76 25.02 12.92
C HIS A 162 8.91 25.16 14.19
N LEU A 163 7.96 24.23 14.42
CA LEU A 163 7.06 24.28 15.57
C LEU A 163 7.75 23.96 16.92
N PHE A 164 8.73 23.06 16.93
CA PHE A 164 9.36 22.55 18.15
C PHE A 164 10.83 22.96 18.36
N CYS A 165 11.57 23.26 17.29
CA CYS A 165 13.02 23.46 17.33
C CYS A 165 13.47 24.91 17.06
N SER A 166 12.63 25.74 16.42
CA SER A 166 13.01 27.10 16.04
C SER A 166 12.21 28.15 16.82
N PRO A 167 12.86 29.23 17.32
CA PRO A 167 12.13 30.36 17.91
C PRO A 167 11.26 31.10 16.89
N LEU A 168 11.51 30.96 15.57
CA LEU A 168 10.59 31.44 14.53
C LEU A 168 9.22 30.74 14.54
N GLY A 169 9.10 29.57 15.20
CA GLY A 169 7.80 28.92 15.42
C GLY A 169 6.81 29.78 16.22
N ALA A 170 7.28 30.82 16.90
CA ALA A 170 6.45 31.78 17.64
C ALA A 170 5.69 32.78 16.75
N THR A 171 6.06 32.95 15.47
CA THR A 171 5.36 33.85 14.53
C THR A 171 4.40 33.14 13.57
N LEU A 172 4.53 31.80 13.45
CA LEU A 172 3.58 30.92 12.77
C LEU A 172 2.15 30.82 13.38
N PRO A 173 1.85 31.18 14.66
CA PRO A 173 0.53 31.00 15.27
C PRO A 173 -0.62 31.76 14.61
N ALA A 174 -0.35 32.80 13.82
CA ALA A 174 -1.42 33.56 13.16
C ALA A 174 -2.26 32.73 12.17
N LEU A 175 -1.77 31.55 11.73
CA LEU A 175 -2.45 30.69 10.77
C LEU A 175 -3.18 29.48 11.38
N LEU A 176 -3.01 29.20 12.68
CA LEU A 176 -3.50 27.95 13.28
C LEU A 176 -4.37 28.22 14.52
N PRO A 177 -5.51 27.53 14.65
CA PRO A 177 -6.31 27.60 15.86
C PRO A 177 -5.55 26.99 17.03
N GLU A 178 -5.54 27.68 18.17
CA GLU A 178 -4.96 27.14 19.39
C GLU A 178 -5.70 25.85 19.81
N PRO A 179 -4.97 24.80 20.23
CA PRO A 179 -5.59 23.60 20.74
C PRO A 179 -6.37 23.90 22.02
N ALA A 180 -7.48 23.19 22.22
CA ALA A 180 -8.30 23.36 23.43
C ALA A 180 -7.48 23.10 24.71
N ALA A 181 -7.72 23.90 25.75
CA ALA A 181 -6.93 23.88 26.99
C ALA A 181 -6.82 22.48 27.63
N PHE A 182 -7.89 21.66 27.54
CA PHE A 182 -7.88 20.30 28.07
C PHE A 182 -6.82 19.39 27.40
N VAL A 183 -6.51 19.61 26.11
CA VAL A 183 -5.51 18.84 25.37
C VAL A 183 -4.11 19.21 25.86
N ILE A 184 -3.90 20.50 26.09
CA ILE A 184 -2.64 21.04 26.62
C ILE A 184 -2.40 20.49 28.02
N GLU A 185 -3.41 20.55 28.89
CA GLU A 185 -3.34 20.05 30.26
C GLU A 185 -3.06 18.54 30.30
N HIS A 186 -3.78 17.76 29.50
CA HIS A 186 -3.52 16.33 29.36
C HIS A 186 -2.09 16.05 28.86
N GLY A 187 -1.61 16.84 27.89
CA GLY A 187 -0.24 16.73 27.39
C GLY A 187 0.82 17.02 28.46
N ILE A 188 0.57 18.01 29.32
CA ILE A 188 1.43 18.31 30.47
C ILE A 188 1.42 17.14 31.47
N GLN A 189 0.23 16.62 31.81
CA GLN A 189 0.08 15.48 32.74
C GLN A 189 0.79 14.22 32.24
N MET A 190 0.72 13.94 30.94
CA MET A 190 1.39 12.80 30.31
C MET A 190 2.90 13.03 30.06
N GLY A 191 3.41 14.23 30.36
CA GLY A 191 4.81 14.57 30.14
C GLY A 191 5.19 14.71 28.67
N TYR A 192 4.26 15.08 27.80
CA TYR A 192 4.56 15.41 26.40
C TYR A 192 5.21 16.78 26.27
N ARG A 193 6.05 16.94 25.24
CA ARG A 193 6.67 18.23 24.92
C ARG A 193 5.67 19.09 24.16
N LEU A 194 5.56 20.36 24.55
CA LEU A 194 4.71 21.34 23.89
C LEU A 194 5.48 22.09 22.79
N PRO A 195 4.79 22.58 21.74
CA PRO A 195 5.32 23.55 20.78
C PRO A 195 5.95 24.76 21.46
N TYR A 196 6.97 25.34 20.82
CA TYR A 196 7.76 26.45 21.41
C TYR A 196 6.88 27.64 21.84
N HIS A 197 5.85 28.00 21.06
CA HIS A 197 4.96 29.11 21.35
C HIS A 197 4.03 28.89 22.56
N LEU A 198 3.70 27.63 22.89
CA LEU A 198 2.83 27.31 24.04
C LEU A 198 3.62 27.22 25.35
N VAL A 199 4.94 27.05 25.28
CA VAL A 199 5.80 26.93 26.48
C VAL A 199 5.82 28.23 27.29
N SER A 200 5.71 29.40 26.65
CA SER A 200 5.65 30.69 27.35
C SER A 200 4.31 30.91 28.07
N GLN A 201 3.22 30.39 27.52
CA GLN A 201 1.86 30.52 28.07
C GLN A 201 1.56 29.44 29.12
N TYR A 202 2.14 28.24 28.97
CA TYR A 202 1.97 27.10 29.86
C TYR A 202 3.34 26.58 30.34
N PRO A 203 3.98 27.27 31.30
CA PRO A 203 5.28 26.85 31.81
C PRO A 203 5.19 25.47 32.47
N GLN A 204 6.06 24.54 32.06
CA GLN A 204 6.17 23.21 32.67
C GLN A 204 7.25 23.21 33.76
N PRO A 205 6.88 23.09 35.05
CA PRO A 205 7.82 23.22 36.17
C PRO A 205 8.83 22.07 36.30
N SER A 206 8.58 20.92 35.65
CA SER A 206 9.36 19.68 35.78
C SER A 206 10.38 19.42 34.66
N ARG A 207 10.51 20.32 33.68
CA ARG A 207 11.50 20.19 32.59
C ARG A 207 12.22 21.51 32.35
N ASN A 208 13.55 21.46 32.33
CA ASN A 208 14.36 22.55 31.81
C ASN A 208 13.93 22.85 30.36
N HIS A 209 13.97 24.12 29.93
CA HIS A 209 13.64 24.62 28.58
C HIS A 209 14.59 24.11 27.48
N THR A 210 15.01 22.84 27.54
CA THR A 210 15.85 22.20 26.55
C THR A 210 15.01 21.76 25.37
N THR A 211 15.42 22.15 24.17
CA THR A 211 14.82 21.70 22.91
C THR A 211 14.83 20.16 22.82
N PRO A 212 13.90 19.56 22.06
CA PRO A 212 13.93 18.12 21.79
C PRO A 212 15.29 17.67 21.23
N ALA A 213 15.75 16.47 21.64
CA ALA A 213 17.07 15.97 21.23
C ALA A 213 17.18 15.73 19.71
N TRP A 214 16.06 15.54 19.02
CA TRP A 214 16.01 15.45 17.56
C TRP A 214 16.20 16.79 16.86
N CYS A 215 16.13 17.92 17.57
CA CYS A 215 16.43 19.23 16.98
C CYS A 215 17.92 19.41 16.69
N SER A 216 18.80 18.74 17.43
CA SER A 216 20.26 18.84 17.30
C SER A 216 20.89 17.73 16.46
N SER A 217 20.10 16.82 15.89
CA SER A 217 20.61 15.77 15.01
C SER A 217 20.82 16.26 13.57
N ASP A 218 21.80 15.71 12.86
CA ASP A 218 22.14 16.06 11.47
C ASP A 218 20.94 16.04 10.51
N LEU A 219 19.98 15.13 10.75
CA LEU A 219 18.68 15.09 10.09
C LEU A 219 17.58 15.11 11.15
N PRO A 220 16.93 16.27 11.41
CA PRO A 220 16.01 16.44 12.51
C PRO A 220 14.62 15.86 12.19
N PHE A 221 14.53 14.54 12.08
CA PHE A 221 13.27 13.83 11.86
C PHE A 221 12.55 13.55 13.17
N SER A 222 11.46 14.30 13.40
CA SER A 222 10.58 14.12 14.56
C SER A 222 10.01 12.69 14.65
N TYR A 223 9.62 12.11 13.52
CA TYR A 223 8.91 10.83 13.47
C TYR A 223 9.73 9.67 14.04
N SER A 224 10.99 9.54 13.63
CA SER A 224 11.90 8.48 14.09
C SER A 224 12.23 8.61 15.58
N HIS A 225 12.30 9.84 16.09
CA HIS A 225 12.54 10.10 17.51
C HIS A 225 11.34 9.70 18.37
N ILE A 226 10.14 10.16 18.00
CA ILE A 226 8.88 9.83 18.68
C ILE A 226 8.68 8.31 18.70
N GLN A 227 8.96 7.65 17.58
CA GLN A 227 8.89 6.19 17.44
C GLN A 227 9.75 5.45 18.46
N ARG A 228 10.98 5.92 18.70
CA ARG A 228 11.87 5.30 19.67
C ARG A 228 11.51 5.64 21.11
N GLU A 229 11.18 6.91 21.39
CA GLU A 229 10.93 7.41 22.75
C GLU A 229 9.63 6.85 23.34
N PHE A 230 8.53 6.85 22.57
CA PHE A 230 7.21 6.47 23.10
C PHE A 230 6.78 5.05 22.78
N TRP A 231 7.27 4.48 21.69
CA TRP A 231 6.83 3.17 21.22
C TRP A 231 7.95 2.12 21.21
N SER A 232 9.19 2.51 21.54
CA SER A 232 10.37 1.62 21.51
C SER A 232 10.50 0.83 20.21
N VAL A 233 9.98 1.36 19.11
CA VAL A 233 10.05 0.72 17.80
C VAL A 233 11.36 1.07 17.10
N GLY A 234 11.98 0.02 16.59
CA GLY A 234 13.21 -0.01 15.82
C GLY A 234 13.35 -1.41 15.23
N PHE A 235 14.47 -1.71 14.58
CA PHE A 235 14.71 -3.06 14.06
C PHE A 235 14.63 -4.09 15.20
N LEU A 236 13.60 -4.94 15.15
CA LEU A 236 13.27 -5.96 16.14
C LEU A 236 13.01 -5.43 17.57
N GLY A 237 12.84 -4.12 17.75
CA GLY A 237 12.63 -3.52 19.08
C GLY A 237 11.32 -3.94 19.76
N TYR A 238 10.32 -4.37 18.98
CA TYR A 238 9.01 -4.79 19.49
C TYR A 238 8.95 -6.27 19.93
N PHE A 239 10.03 -7.03 19.76
CA PHE A 239 10.07 -8.47 20.04
C PHE A 239 10.28 -8.75 21.52
N HIS A 240 9.19 -8.63 22.29
CA HIS A 240 9.14 -9.01 23.70
C HIS A 240 8.11 -10.10 23.94
N TRP A 241 8.34 -10.98 24.92
CA TRP A 241 7.41 -12.05 25.30
C TRP A 241 5.99 -11.56 25.60
N LYS A 242 5.87 -10.36 26.20
CA LYS A 242 4.58 -9.73 26.50
C LYS A 242 3.77 -9.38 25.23
N GLN A 243 4.43 -9.22 24.09
CA GLN A 243 3.80 -8.86 22.81
C GLN A 243 3.39 -10.07 21.98
N LEU A 244 3.63 -11.30 22.45
CA LEU A 244 3.28 -12.54 21.74
C LEU A 244 1.81 -12.58 21.26
N PRO A 245 0.80 -12.14 22.05
CA PRO A 245 -0.59 -12.10 21.56
C PRO A 245 -0.78 -11.23 20.31
N ASN A 246 -0.02 -10.14 20.20
CA ASN A 246 -0.11 -9.24 19.05
C ASN A 246 0.52 -9.86 17.80
N PHE A 247 1.61 -10.60 17.96
CA PHE A 247 2.16 -11.40 16.87
C PHE A 247 1.17 -12.48 16.41
N LEU A 248 0.52 -13.19 17.34
CA LEU A 248 -0.51 -14.18 17.00
C LEU A 248 -1.65 -13.55 16.18
N LEU A 249 -2.07 -12.34 16.55
CA LEU A 249 -3.09 -11.59 15.82
C LEU A 249 -2.65 -11.16 14.40
N ALA A 250 -1.36 -11.00 14.16
CA ALA A 250 -0.81 -10.63 12.85
C ALA A 250 -0.42 -11.84 11.98
N ILE A 251 -0.33 -13.06 12.55
CA ILE A 251 0.05 -14.28 11.79
C ILE A 251 -0.79 -14.47 10.51
N PRO A 252 -2.13 -14.35 10.53
CA PRO A 252 -2.93 -14.62 9.32
C PRO A 252 -2.54 -13.72 8.14
N VAL A 253 -2.37 -12.41 8.38
CA VAL A 253 -1.99 -11.48 7.30
C VAL A 253 -0.56 -11.70 6.83
N VAL A 254 0.37 -12.03 7.74
CA VAL A 254 1.77 -12.34 7.39
C VAL A 254 1.83 -13.59 6.51
N LEU A 255 1.15 -14.67 6.91
CA LEU A 255 1.13 -15.91 6.14
C LEU A 255 0.47 -15.72 4.78
N LEU A 256 -0.64 -14.96 4.69
CA LEU A 256 -1.27 -14.66 3.41
C LEU A 256 -0.35 -13.88 2.47
N SER A 257 0.35 -12.86 2.99
CA SER A 257 1.31 -12.07 2.19
C SER A 257 2.50 -12.89 1.71
N LEU A 258 3.09 -13.71 2.58
CA LEU A 258 4.21 -14.59 2.21
C LEU A 258 3.76 -15.69 1.25
N SER A 259 2.57 -16.26 1.45
CA SER A 259 1.98 -17.24 0.55
C SER A 259 1.70 -16.64 -0.83
N CYS A 260 1.23 -15.38 -0.89
CA CYS A 260 1.07 -14.64 -2.15
C CYS A 260 2.40 -14.50 -2.90
N ALA A 261 3.46 -14.06 -2.21
CA ALA A 261 4.78 -13.91 -2.83
C ALA A 261 5.37 -15.26 -3.27
N SER A 262 5.23 -16.30 -2.46
CA SER A 262 5.70 -17.67 -2.76
C SER A 262 4.94 -18.28 -3.94
N SER A 263 3.62 -18.08 -3.99
CA SER A 263 2.76 -18.52 -5.10
C SER A 263 3.11 -17.81 -6.40
N PHE A 264 3.39 -16.49 -6.33
CA PHE A 264 3.87 -15.73 -7.49
C PHE A 264 5.21 -16.27 -7.98
N TYR A 265 6.18 -16.48 -7.08
CA TYR A 265 7.50 -16.98 -7.41
C TYR A 265 7.47 -18.37 -8.06
N SER A 266 6.63 -19.26 -7.53
CA SER A 266 6.50 -20.62 -8.04
C SER A 266 5.94 -20.64 -9.47
N ARG A 267 5.07 -19.67 -9.81
CA ARG A 267 4.49 -19.56 -11.14
C ARG A 267 5.37 -18.78 -12.13
N ALA A 268 5.90 -17.63 -11.71
CA ALA A 268 6.62 -16.68 -12.56
C ALA A 268 8.01 -16.35 -11.99
N PRO A 269 8.91 -17.35 -11.86
CA PRO A 269 10.22 -17.17 -11.24
C PRO A 269 11.13 -16.22 -12.00
N LYS A 270 11.03 -16.14 -13.34
CA LYS A 270 11.84 -15.23 -14.15
C LYS A 270 11.39 -13.79 -13.90
N ALA A 271 10.08 -13.52 -13.93
CA ALA A 271 9.54 -12.19 -13.65
C ALA A 271 9.97 -11.72 -12.24
N TYR A 272 9.86 -12.61 -11.25
CA TYR A 272 10.22 -12.28 -9.87
C TYR A 272 11.72 -11.98 -9.71
N ARG A 273 12.60 -12.88 -10.17
CA ARG A 273 14.06 -12.75 -9.98
C ARG A 273 14.67 -11.60 -10.76
N THR A 274 14.11 -11.28 -11.93
CA THR A 274 14.64 -10.25 -12.82
C THR A 274 13.91 -8.91 -12.68
N LEU A 275 13.06 -8.74 -11.66
CA LEU A 275 12.25 -7.53 -11.47
C LEU A 275 11.52 -7.15 -12.77
N GLY A 276 10.85 -8.13 -13.38
CA GLY A 276 10.04 -7.97 -14.59
C GLY A 276 10.80 -7.87 -15.91
N VAL A 277 12.14 -7.84 -15.91
CA VAL A 277 12.94 -7.73 -17.14
C VAL A 277 12.67 -8.90 -18.09
N HIS A 278 12.78 -10.12 -17.57
CA HIS A 278 12.35 -11.34 -18.24
C HIS A 278 11.11 -11.85 -17.53
N ALA A 279 9.95 -11.64 -18.14
CA ALA A 279 8.68 -12.10 -17.59
C ALA A 279 8.08 -13.17 -18.49
N GLU A 280 7.46 -14.16 -17.87
CA GLU A 280 6.74 -15.24 -18.53
C GLU A 280 5.55 -14.69 -19.33
N SER A 281 4.87 -13.66 -18.80
CA SER A 281 3.83 -12.91 -19.52
C SER A 281 3.89 -11.41 -19.23
N ALA A 282 3.22 -10.61 -20.07
CA ALA A 282 3.10 -9.16 -19.86
C ALA A 282 2.38 -8.80 -18.54
N ARG A 283 1.37 -9.59 -18.16
CA ARG A 283 0.66 -9.41 -16.88
C ARG A 283 1.56 -9.68 -15.68
N ASP A 284 2.44 -10.66 -15.79
CA ASP A 284 3.38 -11.00 -14.71
C ASP A 284 4.31 -9.82 -14.45
N ARG A 285 4.82 -9.20 -15.51
CA ARG A 285 5.60 -7.96 -15.42
C ARG A 285 4.83 -6.83 -14.75
N GLN A 286 3.53 -6.67 -15.03
CA GLN A 286 2.70 -5.64 -14.39
C GLN A 286 2.45 -5.92 -12.90
N LEU A 287 2.36 -7.19 -12.50
CA LEU A 287 2.08 -7.59 -11.13
C LEU A 287 3.31 -7.60 -10.21
N VAL A 288 4.53 -7.69 -10.75
CA VAL A 288 5.79 -7.62 -9.97
C VAL A 288 5.80 -6.49 -8.93
N PRO A 289 5.56 -5.20 -9.27
CA PRO A 289 5.64 -4.13 -8.28
C PRO A 289 4.61 -4.27 -7.16
N TYR A 290 3.42 -4.81 -7.43
CA TYR A 290 2.38 -5.04 -6.42
C TYR A 290 2.79 -6.13 -5.42
N VAL A 291 3.41 -7.21 -5.89
CA VAL A 291 3.90 -8.30 -5.04
C VAL A 291 5.10 -7.85 -4.21
N LEU A 292 6.04 -7.11 -4.81
CA LEU A 292 7.19 -6.56 -4.08
C LEU A 292 6.76 -5.52 -3.05
N HIS A 293 5.76 -4.69 -3.38
CA HIS A 293 5.19 -3.73 -2.44
C HIS A 293 4.53 -4.44 -1.24
N LEU A 294 3.74 -5.50 -1.49
CA LEU A 294 3.15 -6.32 -0.42
C LEU A 294 4.23 -6.97 0.47
N LEU A 295 5.26 -7.54 -0.15
CA LEU A 295 6.37 -8.18 0.56
C LEU A 295 7.14 -7.17 1.40
N PHE A 296 7.45 -6.00 0.85
CA PHE A 296 8.14 -4.92 1.55
C PHE A 296 7.32 -4.46 2.77
N LEU A 297 6.03 -4.16 2.61
CA LEU A 297 5.16 -3.77 3.72
C LEU A 297 5.10 -4.84 4.80
N THR A 298 5.10 -6.11 4.42
CA THR A 298 5.06 -7.25 5.36
C THR A 298 6.38 -7.35 6.14
N VAL A 299 7.52 -7.38 5.44
CA VAL A 299 8.85 -7.52 6.08
C VAL A 299 9.16 -6.29 6.94
N TYR A 300 8.95 -5.09 6.40
CA TYR A 300 9.17 -3.84 7.12
C TYR A 300 8.23 -3.71 8.31
N GLY A 301 6.94 -4.02 8.12
CA GLY A 301 5.94 -3.93 9.17
C GLY A 301 6.17 -4.90 10.34
N VAL A 302 6.66 -6.12 10.07
CA VAL A 302 7.02 -7.09 11.13
C VAL A 302 8.29 -6.67 11.88
N SER A 303 9.26 -6.09 11.17
CA SER A 303 10.60 -5.82 11.74
C SER A 303 10.74 -4.44 12.38
N HIS A 304 10.03 -3.41 11.90
CA HIS A 304 10.24 -2.01 12.29
C HIS A 304 9.00 -1.30 12.84
N ILE A 305 7.81 -1.93 12.80
CA ILE A 305 6.55 -1.33 13.25
C ILE A 305 5.93 -2.21 14.35
N ASN A 306 5.07 -1.61 15.18
CA ASN A 306 4.18 -2.36 16.06
C ASN A 306 3.33 -3.34 15.23
N VAL A 307 3.53 -4.64 15.45
CA VAL A 307 2.93 -5.70 14.63
C VAL A 307 1.39 -5.69 14.65
N GLN A 308 0.78 -5.11 15.70
CA GLN A 308 -0.68 -4.92 15.81
C GLN A 308 -1.25 -4.24 14.55
N VAL A 309 -0.61 -3.15 14.12
CA VAL A 309 -1.09 -2.28 13.04
C VAL A 309 -0.86 -2.92 11.66
N LEU A 310 -0.19 -4.06 11.58
CA LEU A 310 0.21 -4.69 10.31
C LEU A 310 -0.99 -5.07 9.44
N THR A 311 -2.04 -5.64 10.04
CA THR A 311 -3.27 -5.98 9.31
C THR A 311 -3.90 -4.73 8.71
N ARG A 312 -4.05 -3.67 9.51
CA ARG A 312 -4.57 -2.38 9.04
C ARG A 312 -3.71 -1.78 7.92
N LEU A 313 -2.39 -1.84 8.06
CA LEU A 313 -1.43 -1.35 7.09
C LEU A 313 -1.58 -2.06 5.73
N ILE A 314 -1.52 -3.39 5.72
CA ILE A 314 -1.52 -4.17 4.48
C ILE A 314 -2.86 -4.00 3.73
N PHE A 315 -3.99 -4.12 4.44
CA PHE A 315 -5.32 -4.02 3.83
C PHE A 315 -5.65 -2.60 3.33
N SER A 316 -4.99 -1.56 3.85
CA SER A 316 -5.18 -0.17 3.38
C SER A 316 -4.14 0.30 2.37
N SER A 317 -3.04 -0.42 2.15
CA SER A 317 -1.96 0.01 1.25
C SER A 317 -1.83 -0.80 -0.04
N CYS A 318 -2.19 -2.09 -0.07
CA CYS A 318 -1.89 -2.94 -1.22
C CYS A 318 -3.13 -3.69 -1.76
N PRO A 319 -3.51 -3.53 -3.04
CA PRO A 319 -4.65 -4.27 -3.61
C PRO A 319 -4.35 -5.76 -3.84
N MET A 320 -3.07 -6.15 -3.92
CA MET A 320 -2.64 -7.52 -4.21
C MET A 320 -3.19 -8.56 -3.23
N ILE A 321 -3.33 -8.19 -1.96
CA ILE A 321 -3.86 -9.08 -0.93
C ILE A 321 -5.31 -9.50 -1.24
N TYR A 322 -6.13 -8.59 -1.76
CA TYR A 322 -7.51 -8.89 -2.13
C TYR A 322 -7.58 -9.81 -3.34
N TRP A 323 -6.73 -9.57 -4.34
CA TRP A 323 -6.64 -10.41 -5.53
C TRP A 323 -6.22 -11.83 -5.19
N TYR A 324 -5.23 -11.98 -4.32
CA TYR A 324 -4.78 -13.29 -3.86
C TYR A 324 -5.84 -14.02 -3.03
N CYS A 325 -6.50 -13.32 -2.09
CA CYS A 325 -7.60 -13.91 -1.32
C CYS A 325 -8.78 -14.33 -2.21
N ALA A 326 -9.15 -13.49 -3.19
CA ALA A 326 -10.20 -13.81 -4.16
C ALA A 326 -9.86 -15.04 -5.01
N TYR A 327 -8.59 -15.16 -5.41
CA TYR A 327 -8.10 -16.33 -6.12
C TYR A 327 -8.22 -17.62 -5.29
N LEU A 328 -7.83 -17.58 -4.00
CA LEU A 328 -7.95 -18.72 -3.09
C LEU A 328 -9.40 -19.11 -2.78
N VAL A 329 -10.30 -18.13 -2.71
CA VAL A 329 -11.75 -18.36 -2.53
C VAL A 329 -12.39 -18.98 -3.77
N TYR A 330 -11.88 -18.66 -4.96
CA TYR A 330 -12.42 -19.13 -6.23
C TYR A 330 -11.95 -20.55 -6.62
N ASP A 331 -10.87 -21.06 -6.01
CA ASP A 331 -10.29 -22.39 -6.28
C ASP A 331 -9.97 -22.63 -7.78
N SER A 332 -9.38 -21.63 -8.44
CA SER A 332 -8.87 -21.81 -9.81
C SER A 332 -7.62 -22.71 -9.78
N PRO A 333 -7.56 -23.81 -10.57
CA PRO A 333 -6.61 -24.91 -10.38
C PRO A 333 -5.12 -24.53 -10.54
N GLN A 334 -4.80 -23.35 -11.08
CA GLN A 334 -3.46 -22.75 -11.08
C GLN A 334 -3.60 -21.22 -11.05
N TRP A 335 -2.60 -20.47 -10.55
CA TRP A 335 -2.59 -19.00 -10.53
C TRP A 335 -2.39 -18.42 -11.95
N GLN A 336 -3.08 -19.02 -12.93
CA GLN A 336 -3.05 -18.68 -14.34
C GLN A 336 -3.96 -17.47 -14.57
N LEU A 337 -3.33 -16.34 -14.84
CA LEU A 337 -3.97 -15.10 -15.30
C LEU A 337 -4.11 -15.12 -16.82
N GLU A 338 -4.58 -16.22 -17.41
CA GLU A 338 -4.84 -16.34 -18.84
C GLU A 338 -6.29 -15.89 -19.16
N PRO A 339 -6.52 -15.11 -20.24
CA PRO A 339 -7.85 -14.91 -20.77
C PRO A 339 -8.28 -16.16 -21.51
N GLY A 340 -9.22 -16.90 -20.94
CA GLY A 340 -9.92 -17.96 -21.67
C GLY A 340 -9.67 -19.37 -21.15
N ALA A 341 -10.04 -19.62 -19.89
CA ALA A 341 -10.73 -20.88 -19.66
C ALA A 341 -12.03 -20.82 -20.48
N LYS A 342 -12.05 -21.45 -21.66
CA LYS A 342 -13.30 -21.97 -22.21
C LYS A 342 -13.97 -22.68 -21.05
N SER A 343 -15.00 -22.06 -20.49
CA SER A 343 -15.88 -22.69 -19.51
C SER A 343 -16.60 -23.83 -20.22
N GLY A 344 -15.88 -24.93 -20.41
CA GLY A 344 -16.38 -26.22 -20.82
C GLY A 344 -16.98 -26.96 -19.63
N THR A 345 -17.66 -26.26 -18.72
CA THR A 345 -18.70 -26.92 -17.94
C THR A 345 -19.95 -26.80 -18.77
N LYS A 346 -20.35 -27.91 -19.41
CA LYS A 346 -21.59 -28.04 -20.17
C LYS A 346 -22.77 -27.57 -19.31
N CYS A 347 -23.11 -26.28 -19.36
CA CYS A 347 -24.46 -25.83 -19.07
C CYS A 347 -25.26 -26.42 -20.22
N LYS A 348 -26.01 -27.50 -19.93
CA LYS A 348 -26.81 -28.24 -20.91
C LYS A 348 -27.46 -27.25 -21.88
N LYS A 349 -27.15 -27.39 -23.16
CA LYS A 349 -27.81 -26.66 -24.25
C LYS A 349 -29.30 -26.94 -24.14
N SER A 350 -30.05 -26.03 -23.52
CA SER A 350 -31.48 -25.92 -23.73
C SER A 350 -31.94 -24.50 -23.45
N ALA A 351 -32.61 -23.94 -24.45
CA ALA A 351 -33.31 -22.67 -24.50
C ALA A 351 -32.49 -21.38 -24.37
N VAL A 352 -32.73 -20.49 -25.34
CA VAL A 352 -32.33 -19.08 -25.37
C VAL A 352 -32.66 -18.42 -24.03
N LYS A 353 -31.63 -18.11 -23.25
CA LYS A 353 -31.77 -17.49 -21.92
C LYS A 353 -31.75 -15.97 -22.05
N THR A 354 -32.82 -15.33 -21.57
CA THR A 354 -32.94 -13.87 -21.46
C THR A 354 -31.85 -13.30 -20.53
N PRO A 355 -31.37 -12.05 -20.75
CA PRO A 355 -30.27 -11.45 -19.99
C PRO A 355 -30.48 -11.43 -18.47
N LYS A 356 -31.74 -11.42 -18.01
CA LYS A 356 -32.09 -11.53 -16.59
C LYS A 356 -31.68 -12.89 -16.00
N SER A 357 -31.83 -14.00 -16.72
CA SER A 357 -31.55 -15.35 -16.20
C SER A 357 -30.04 -15.66 -16.06
N THR A 358 -29.20 -15.04 -16.89
CA THR A 358 -27.73 -15.15 -16.79
C THR A 358 -27.21 -14.44 -15.55
N CYS A 359 -27.72 -13.23 -15.27
CA CYS A 359 -27.42 -12.45 -14.07
C CYS A 359 -27.82 -13.20 -12.78
N TYR A 360 -28.99 -13.85 -12.75
CA TYR A 360 -29.42 -14.65 -11.60
C TYR A 360 -28.53 -15.86 -11.32
N CYS A 361 -28.07 -16.57 -12.35
CA CYS A 361 -27.15 -17.71 -12.17
C CYS A 361 -25.81 -17.26 -11.56
N GLU A 362 -25.22 -16.18 -12.07
CA GLU A 362 -23.97 -15.61 -11.55
C GLU A 362 -24.12 -15.14 -10.09
N MET A 363 -25.21 -14.43 -9.78
CA MET A 363 -25.48 -13.95 -8.42
C MET A 363 -25.71 -15.11 -7.43
N SER A 364 -26.31 -16.22 -7.90
CA SER A 364 -26.51 -17.42 -7.07
C SER A 364 -25.21 -18.19 -6.80
N GLU A 365 -24.26 -18.19 -7.73
CA GLU A 365 -22.91 -18.75 -7.52
C GLU A 365 -22.10 -17.88 -6.56
N ILE A 366 -22.18 -16.56 -6.70
CA ILE A 366 -21.47 -15.62 -5.82
C ILE A 366 -22.02 -15.66 -4.39
N ARG A 367 -23.35 -15.70 -4.21
CA ARG A 367 -23.97 -15.87 -2.88
C ARG A 367 -23.57 -17.19 -2.22
N ARG A 368 -23.34 -18.24 -3.01
CA ARG A 368 -22.82 -19.52 -2.52
C ARG A 368 -21.33 -19.45 -2.16
N MET A 369 -20.53 -18.68 -2.91
CA MET A 369 -19.09 -18.50 -2.62
C MET A 369 -18.83 -17.77 -1.30
N TYR A 370 -19.75 -16.91 -0.85
CA TYR A 370 -19.60 -16.16 0.39
C TYR A 370 -20.30 -16.80 1.60
N ASN A 371 -20.89 -17.99 1.45
CA ASN A 371 -21.55 -18.66 2.57
C ASN A 371 -20.52 -19.43 3.42
N PRO A 372 -20.19 -18.99 4.65
CA PRO A 372 -19.21 -19.67 5.50
C PRO A 372 -19.68 -21.09 5.90
N LEU A 373 -20.98 -21.37 5.80
CA LEU A 373 -21.56 -22.68 6.12
C LEU A 373 -21.52 -23.68 4.94
N ASN A 374 -21.15 -23.24 3.73
CA ASN A 374 -21.15 -24.10 2.54
C ASN A 374 -19.89 -23.88 1.68
N CYS A 375 -18.73 -24.02 2.30
CA CYS A 375 -17.43 -23.94 1.63
C CYS A 375 -17.16 -25.18 0.77
N ARG A 376 -16.59 -24.98 -0.42
CA ARG A 376 -16.11 -26.08 -1.28
C ARG A 376 -14.70 -26.54 -0.91
N THR A 377 -13.85 -25.61 -0.47
CA THR A 377 -12.44 -25.89 -0.13
C THR A 377 -12.09 -25.40 1.27
N ILE A 378 -11.06 -26.01 1.86
CA ILE A 378 -10.51 -25.60 3.16
C ILE A 378 -10.00 -24.16 3.08
N SER A 379 -9.31 -23.80 2.00
CA SER A 379 -8.80 -22.44 1.76
C SER A 379 -9.92 -21.39 1.76
N GLN A 380 -11.03 -21.66 1.08
CA GLN A 380 -12.20 -20.78 1.07
C GLN A 380 -12.75 -20.58 2.49
N CYS A 381 -12.89 -21.67 3.25
CA CYS A 381 -13.42 -21.62 4.62
C CYS A 381 -12.52 -20.83 5.58
N VAL A 382 -11.20 -21.07 5.51
CA VAL A 382 -10.23 -20.36 6.35
C VAL A 382 -10.23 -18.86 6.06
N ILE A 383 -10.26 -18.46 4.78
CA ILE A 383 -10.26 -17.04 4.40
C ILE A 383 -11.55 -16.36 4.83
N LEU A 384 -12.71 -16.96 4.57
CA LEU A 384 -13.99 -16.37 4.97
C LEU A 384 -14.13 -16.29 6.49
N ALA A 385 -13.69 -17.33 7.22
CA ALA A 385 -13.66 -17.31 8.68
C ALA A 385 -12.73 -16.21 9.21
N TYR A 386 -11.57 -16.02 8.59
CA TYR A 386 -10.64 -14.94 8.94
C TYR A 386 -11.26 -13.56 8.68
N PHE A 387 -11.79 -13.30 7.49
CA PHE A 387 -12.37 -12.00 7.12
C PHE A 387 -13.59 -11.64 7.98
N LEU A 388 -14.57 -12.55 8.06
CA LEU A 388 -15.80 -12.33 8.84
C LEU A 388 -15.50 -12.30 10.34
N GLY A 389 -14.65 -13.20 10.83
CA GLY A 389 -14.25 -13.27 12.23
C GLY A 389 -13.55 -11.99 12.68
N TYR A 390 -12.57 -11.51 11.92
CA TYR A 390 -11.89 -10.25 12.25
C TYR A 390 -12.79 -9.02 12.12
N ALA A 391 -13.65 -8.97 11.11
CA ALA A 391 -14.57 -7.85 10.95
C ALA A 391 -15.56 -7.77 12.12
N LEU A 392 -16.12 -8.90 12.55
CA LEU A 392 -17.05 -8.97 13.68
C LEU A 392 -16.35 -8.71 15.01
N LEU A 393 -15.29 -9.47 15.32
CA LEU A 393 -14.55 -9.33 16.57
C LEU A 393 -13.95 -7.93 16.68
N GLY A 394 -13.44 -7.40 15.56
CA GLY A 394 -12.89 -6.06 15.51
C GLY A 394 -13.89 -4.96 15.75
N THR A 395 -15.09 -5.09 15.21
CA THR A 395 -16.17 -4.13 15.51
C THR A 395 -16.50 -4.13 17.01
N VAL A 396 -16.60 -5.31 17.64
CA VAL A 396 -16.89 -5.43 19.08
C VAL A 396 -15.75 -4.87 19.92
N LEU A 397 -14.51 -5.26 19.65
CA LEU A 397 -13.35 -4.87 20.46
C LEU A 397 -13.03 -3.38 20.29
N HIS A 398 -13.14 -2.85 19.07
CA HIS A 398 -12.95 -1.42 18.81
C HIS A 398 -13.99 -0.56 19.54
N SER A 399 -15.26 -1.01 19.59
CA SER A 399 -16.30 -0.29 20.34
C SER A 399 -16.05 -0.22 21.85
N LYS A 400 -15.23 -1.14 22.38
CA LYS A 400 -14.80 -1.19 23.78
C LYS A 400 -13.46 -0.50 24.03
N PHE A 401 -12.90 0.20 23.03
CA PHE A 401 -11.57 0.83 23.08
C PHE A 401 -10.43 -0.13 23.43
N LEU A 402 -10.61 -1.42 23.13
CA LEU A 402 -9.56 -2.42 23.31
C LEU A 402 -8.55 -2.34 22.14
N PRO A 403 -7.27 -2.64 22.38
CA PRO A 403 -6.27 -2.68 21.33
C PRO A 403 -6.61 -3.81 20.35
N TRP A 404 -7.21 -3.44 19.22
CA TRP A 404 -7.57 -4.33 18.13
C TRP A 404 -7.01 -3.80 16.82
N THR A 405 -6.14 -4.61 16.18
CA THR A 405 -5.47 -4.33 14.90
C THR A 405 -4.84 -2.94 14.80
#